data_AF-A0AAV5HFL9-F1
#
_entry.id   AF-A0AAV5HFL9-F1
#
_cell.length_a   1.000
_cell.length_b   1.000
_cell.length_c   1.000
_cell.angle_alpha   90.00
_cell.angle_beta   90.00
_cell.angle_gamma   90.00
#
_symmetry.space_group_name_H-M   'P 1'
#
loop_
_entity.id
_entity.type
_entity.pdbx_description
1 polymer ?
#
loop_
_entity_poly.entity_id
_entity_poly.type
_entity_poly.pdbx_seq_one_letter_code
_entity_poly.pdbx_strand_id
1 'polypeptide(L)'
;MIKPLFIFEIANNHQGSVEHGIEIIRSLSDVCQVFRNKFDFAIKFQYRNLDTFIHPAYQGNINVKNVKRFKETRLSQGQFLLLLQEVRNCGFQAICTPFDEDSVIYIQEQNYDYIKIASCSFTDWPLLEKIASTKIPVIASGAGSSLDEVKRVVSFFEHRGIYLALMHCIAEYPTPNEDLQLNQIDFYRKNFPGHDIGFSTHEDPKNMDPIKIAVAKGAVIFEKHVGIATDTIVLNGYSANMIQVKNWLIEAERAYEICGISGQRYSPKEKEIQDLQALQRGVFANDKLFGGEKLSNEQFYLAFPSQSGQLLAQDLSKYNNIQLKNNVCISKNSPILKNDVIIQNNSENIRKIVKDVMKLLKKSNEVIPSGSLCELSHHFGIERIYETGVAMIGCVNREYCKKILVVFPGQSHPMHYHKRKEETFIVIYGEVDVNMDGNIYNYHRGDAVVVERGVKHCFSSKTGCVFEEISTTHYKDDSFYESDENFVTPRKTTVYITDVMLREMDE
;
A
#
# COMPACT_ATOMS: atom_id res chain seq x y z
N MET A 1 -6.85 12.18 -6.59
CA MET A 1 -6.80 11.11 -7.60
C MET A 1 -6.70 11.76 -8.96
N ILE A 2 -5.81 11.27 -9.83
CA ILE A 2 -5.80 11.65 -11.24
C ILE A 2 -7.11 11.16 -11.84
N LYS A 3 -7.74 12.02 -12.65
CA LYS A 3 -8.99 11.68 -13.32
C LYS A 3 -8.68 10.65 -14.42
N PRO A 4 -9.37 9.50 -14.48
CA PRO A 4 -9.03 8.45 -15.45
C PRO A 4 -9.19 8.93 -16.89
N LEU A 5 -8.25 8.55 -17.76
CA LEU A 5 -8.23 8.93 -19.17
C LEU A 5 -8.73 7.78 -20.05
N PHE A 6 -9.75 8.06 -20.86
CA PHE A 6 -10.27 7.14 -21.87
C PHE A 6 -9.87 7.59 -23.27
N ILE A 7 -9.14 6.74 -23.98
CA ILE A 7 -8.60 6.98 -25.31
C ILE A 7 -9.41 6.18 -26.32
N PHE A 8 -10.02 6.88 -27.28
CA PHE A 8 -10.73 6.26 -28.38
C PHE A 8 -9.83 6.21 -29.62
N GLU A 9 -9.39 5.01 -29.96
CA GLU A 9 -8.51 4.77 -31.09
C GLU A 9 -9.31 4.67 -32.39
N ILE A 10 -9.20 5.70 -33.24
CA ILE A 10 -9.83 5.68 -34.57
C ILE A 10 -9.03 4.78 -35.51
N ALA A 11 -7.70 4.69 -35.35
CA ALA A 11 -6.81 3.99 -36.27
C ALA A 11 -7.10 4.38 -37.73
N ASN A 12 -7.53 3.42 -38.57
CA ASN A 12 -7.97 3.65 -39.94
C ASN A 12 -9.50 3.46 -40.12
N ASN A 13 -10.28 3.51 -39.04
CA ASN A 13 -11.73 3.31 -39.08
C ASN A 13 -12.48 4.48 -39.74
N HIS A 14 -11.82 5.61 -39.97
CA HIS A 14 -12.30 6.69 -40.84
C HIS A 14 -12.42 6.28 -42.33
N GLN A 15 -11.88 5.12 -42.73
CA GLN A 15 -11.96 4.56 -44.09
C GLN A 15 -11.48 5.49 -45.21
N GLY A 16 -10.52 6.39 -44.92
CA GLY A 16 -10.08 7.41 -45.88
C GLY A 16 -11.06 8.56 -46.13
N SER A 17 -12.14 8.70 -45.35
CA SER A 17 -13.09 9.83 -45.43
C SER A 17 -12.97 10.74 -44.20
N VAL A 18 -12.86 12.05 -44.45
CA VAL A 18 -12.86 13.06 -43.38
C VAL A 18 -14.25 13.20 -42.78
N GLU A 19 -15.28 13.18 -43.61
CA GLU A 19 -16.68 13.29 -43.19
C GLU A 19 -17.04 12.16 -42.23
N HIS A 20 -16.65 10.91 -42.56
CA HIS A 20 -16.88 9.77 -41.68
C HIS A 20 -16.06 9.87 -40.37
N GLY A 21 -14.82 10.35 -40.44
CA GLY A 21 -14.01 10.62 -39.24
C GLY A 21 -14.64 11.66 -38.31
N ILE A 22 -15.15 12.76 -38.86
CA ILE A 22 -15.89 13.80 -38.11
C ILE A 22 -17.13 13.20 -37.44
N GLU A 23 -17.88 12.36 -38.15
CA GLU A 23 -19.07 11.71 -37.60
C GLU A 23 -18.75 10.81 -36.40
N ILE A 24 -17.64 10.05 -36.46
CA ILE A 24 -17.14 9.26 -35.32
C ILE A 24 -16.84 10.17 -34.13
N ILE A 25 -16.10 11.27 -34.35
CA ILE A 25 -15.70 12.20 -33.28
C ILE A 25 -16.91 12.85 -32.61
N ARG A 26 -17.86 13.37 -33.40
CA ARG A 26 -19.08 13.99 -32.88
C ARG A 26 -19.94 13.01 -32.09
N SER A 27 -20.15 11.82 -32.63
CA SER A 27 -20.92 10.78 -31.95
C SER A 27 -20.28 10.34 -30.63
N LEU A 28 -18.94 10.28 -30.56
CA LEU A 28 -18.23 10.04 -29.30
C LEU A 28 -18.43 11.19 -28.31
N SER A 29 -18.43 12.44 -28.79
CA SER A 29 -18.65 13.62 -27.95
C SER A 29 -20.01 13.55 -27.24
N ASP A 30 -21.05 13.17 -27.97
CA ASP A 30 -22.41 13.02 -27.45
C ASP A 30 -22.48 11.93 -26.37
N VAL A 31 -21.83 10.78 -26.61
CA VAL A 31 -21.76 9.68 -25.63
C VAL A 31 -21.01 10.12 -24.37
N CYS A 32 -19.91 10.84 -24.53
CA CYS A 32 -19.01 11.19 -23.42
C CYS A 32 -19.55 12.32 -22.54
N GLN A 33 -20.49 13.15 -23.04
CA GLN A 33 -20.97 14.36 -22.36
C GLN A 33 -21.36 14.13 -20.90
N VAL A 34 -22.10 13.05 -20.60
CA VAL A 34 -22.59 12.73 -19.25
C VAL A 34 -21.51 12.20 -18.30
N PHE A 35 -20.34 11.83 -18.83
CA PHE A 35 -19.22 11.25 -18.09
C PHE A 35 -18.06 12.24 -17.90
N ARG A 36 -18.11 13.44 -18.51
CA ARG A 36 -17.01 14.43 -18.48
C ARG A 36 -16.68 14.95 -17.08
N ASN A 37 -17.56 14.80 -16.10
CA ASN A 37 -17.24 15.10 -14.70
C ASN A 37 -16.41 14.00 -14.02
N LYS A 38 -16.40 12.77 -14.56
CA LYS A 38 -15.75 11.59 -13.97
C LYS A 38 -14.49 11.18 -14.71
N PHE A 39 -14.49 11.30 -16.03
CA PHE A 39 -13.39 10.86 -16.89
C PHE A 39 -12.90 11.97 -17.82
N ASP A 40 -11.62 11.89 -18.16
CA ASP A 40 -11.04 12.64 -19.27
C ASP A 40 -11.06 11.78 -20.53
N PHE A 41 -11.08 12.43 -21.69
CA PHE A 41 -11.29 11.74 -22.96
C PHE A 41 -10.33 12.25 -24.02
N ALA A 42 -9.80 11.32 -24.81
CA ALA A 42 -8.93 11.60 -25.93
C ALA A 42 -9.35 10.85 -27.20
N ILE A 43 -9.09 11.45 -28.35
CA ILE A 43 -9.14 10.78 -29.65
C ILE A 43 -7.72 10.49 -30.10
N LYS A 44 -7.48 9.27 -30.57
CA LYS A 44 -6.17 8.86 -31.09
C LYS A 44 -6.19 8.56 -32.58
N PHE A 45 -5.22 9.13 -33.29
CA PHE A 45 -4.93 8.87 -34.70
C PHE A 45 -3.61 8.10 -34.87
N GLN A 46 -3.40 7.57 -36.08
CA GLN A 46 -2.15 6.92 -36.49
C GLN A 46 -1.55 7.63 -37.69
N TYR A 47 -0.31 8.09 -37.58
CA TYR A 47 0.39 8.77 -38.67
C TYR A 47 1.45 7.87 -39.27
N ARG A 48 1.40 7.78 -40.60
CA ARG A 48 2.40 7.10 -41.42
C ARG A 48 2.65 7.94 -42.66
N ASN A 49 3.89 8.30 -42.93
CA ASN A 49 4.27 8.82 -44.23
C ASN A 49 4.32 7.66 -45.23
N LEU A 50 3.18 7.31 -45.86
CA LEU A 50 3.06 6.11 -46.68
C LEU A 50 4.03 6.04 -47.87
N ASP A 51 4.56 7.18 -48.32
CA ASP A 51 5.50 7.24 -49.43
C ASP A 51 6.90 6.74 -49.00
N THR A 52 7.29 6.98 -47.75
CA THR A 52 8.58 6.52 -47.17
C THR A 52 8.42 5.26 -46.32
N PHE A 53 7.28 5.10 -45.63
CA PHE A 53 6.98 3.97 -44.76
C PHE A 53 6.76 2.66 -45.54
N ILE A 54 6.08 2.73 -46.69
CA ILE A 54 5.92 1.55 -47.55
C ILE A 54 7.12 1.47 -48.48
N HIS A 55 7.96 0.46 -48.26
CA HIS A 55 9.14 0.23 -49.08
C HIS A 55 8.79 0.20 -50.59
N PRO A 56 9.58 0.82 -51.48
CA PRO A 56 9.26 0.95 -52.91
C PRO A 56 8.81 -0.34 -53.61
N ALA A 57 9.44 -1.47 -53.28
CA ALA A 57 9.09 -2.79 -53.83
C ALA A 57 7.65 -3.25 -53.53
N TYR A 58 7.02 -2.71 -52.48
CA TYR A 58 5.66 -3.07 -52.06
C TYR A 58 4.62 -2.02 -52.41
N GLN A 59 5.00 -0.89 -53.03
CA GLN A 59 4.06 0.19 -53.36
C GLN A 59 2.90 -0.29 -54.27
N GLY A 60 3.13 -1.23 -55.18
CA GLY A 60 2.06 -1.84 -56.00
C GLY A 60 1.43 -3.11 -55.42
N ASN A 61 1.94 -3.62 -54.30
CA ASN A 61 1.64 -4.97 -53.84
C ASN A 61 0.41 -5.02 -52.91
N ILE A 62 -0.77 -5.16 -53.53
CA ILE A 62 -2.05 -5.28 -52.81
C ILE A 62 -2.25 -6.65 -52.12
N ASN A 63 -1.36 -7.63 -52.35
CA ASN A 63 -1.44 -8.94 -51.71
C ASN A 63 -0.95 -8.88 -50.24
N VAL A 64 -0.18 -7.85 -49.88
CA VAL A 64 0.16 -7.58 -48.48
C VAL A 64 -1.01 -6.82 -47.83
N LYS A 65 -1.77 -7.50 -46.98
CA LYS A 65 -3.01 -7.01 -46.35
C LYS A 65 -2.90 -5.57 -45.82
N ASN A 66 -1.85 -5.26 -45.07
CA ASN A 66 -1.68 -3.95 -44.46
C ASN A 66 -1.29 -2.86 -45.47
N VAL A 67 -0.50 -3.19 -46.50
CA VAL A 67 -0.16 -2.25 -47.58
C VAL A 67 -1.43 -1.79 -48.30
N LYS A 68 -2.30 -2.74 -48.67
CA LYS A 68 -3.59 -2.44 -49.29
C LYS A 68 -4.44 -1.55 -48.37
N ARG A 69 -4.63 -1.96 -47.12
CA ARG A 69 -5.44 -1.22 -46.13
C ARG A 69 -4.95 0.22 -45.93
N PHE A 70 -3.65 0.42 -45.74
CA PHE A 70 -3.08 1.75 -45.50
C PHE A 70 -3.25 2.67 -46.72
N LYS A 71 -3.12 2.13 -47.94
CA LYS A 71 -3.35 2.91 -49.16
C LYS A 71 -4.81 3.28 -49.35
N GLU A 72 -5.72 2.32 -49.18
CA GLU A 72 -7.18 2.55 -49.33
C GLU A 72 -7.74 3.54 -48.31
N THR A 73 -7.09 3.67 -47.15
CA THR A 73 -7.53 4.56 -46.07
C THR A 73 -6.65 5.80 -45.93
N ARG A 74 -5.80 6.11 -46.90
CA ARG A 74 -4.88 7.27 -46.86
C ARG A 74 -5.67 8.57 -46.68
N LEU A 75 -5.27 9.35 -45.67
CA LEU A 75 -5.62 10.76 -45.54
C LEU A 75 -4.37 11.61 -45.70
N SER A 76 -4.52 12.78 -46.31
CA SER A 76 -3.48 13.81 -46.36
C SER A 76 -3.34 14.53 -45.01
N GLN A 77 -2.23 15.23 -44.81
CA GLN A 77 -2.01 16.04 -43.61
C GLN A 77 -3.09 17.12 -43.43
N GLY A 78 -3.51 17.78 -44.51
CA GLY A 78 -4.61 18.75 -44.47
C GLY A 78 -5.93 18.12 -44.03
N GLN A 79 -6.20 16.88 -44.42
CA GLN A 79 -7.40 16.15 -44.00
C GLN A 79 -7.33 15.74 -42.52
N PHE A 80 -6.16 15.30 -42.03
CA PHE A 80 -5.99 15.03 -40.60
C PHE A 80 -6.10 16.30 -39.75
N LEU A 81 -5.66 17.46 -40.24
CA LEU A 81 -5.86 18.75 -39.57
C LEU A 81 -7.35 19.08 -39.37
N LEU A 82 -8.20 18.80 -40.37
CA LEU A 82 -9.65 18.97 -40.23
C LEU A 82 -10.23 18.07 -39.14
N LEU A 83 -9.78 16.81 -39.07
CA LEU A 83 -10.17 15.88 -38.01
C LEU A 83 -9.69 16.38 -36.64
N LEU A 84 -8.43 16.82 -36.53
CA LEU A 84 -7.86 17.35 -35.30
C LEU A 84 -8.63 18.59 -34.81
N GLN A 85 -9.04 19.49 -35.72
CA GLN A 85 -9.85 20.64 -35.36
C GLN A 85 -11.20 20.20 -34.76
N GLU A 86 -11.85 19.19 -35.35
CA GLU A 86 -13.08 18.65 -34.79
C GLU A 86 -12.87 17.99 -33.41
N VAL A 87 -11.77 17.24 -33.22
CA VAL A 87 -11.38 16.70 -31.90
C VAL A 87 -11.32 17.80 -30.85
N ARG A 88 -10.68 18.93 -31.18
CA ARG A 88 -10.58 20.09 -30.28
C ARG A 88 -11.93 20.77 -30.05
N ASN A 89 -12.74 20.95 -31.09
CA ASN A 89 -14.08 21.54 -30.99
C ASN A 89 -15.00 20.72 -30.08
N CYS A 90 -14.88 19.38 -30.13
CA CYS A 90 -15.59 18.47 -29.24
C CYS A 90 -14.98 18.37 -27.83
N GLY A 91 -13.93 19.12 -27.52
CA GLY A 91 -13.31 19.14 -26.18
C GLY A 91 -12.61 17.82 -25.82
N PHE A 92 -12.08 17.10 -26.81
CA PHE A 92 -11.22 15.95 -26.57
C PHE A 92 -9.75 16.37 -26.54
N GLN A 93 -8.95 15.62 -25.77
CA GLN A 93 -7.50 15.62 -25.95
C GLN A 93 -7.15 14.93 -27.27
N ALA A 94 -6.07 15.37 -27.89
CA ALA A 94 -5.57 14.81 -29.14
C ALA A 94 -4.31 13.98 -28.87
N ILE A 95 -4.35 12.72 -29.31
CA ILE A 95 -3.21 11.79 -29.22
C ILE A 95 -2.87 11.30 -30.63
N CYS A 96 -1.60 11.10 -30.92
CA CYS A 96 -1.19 10.49 -32.18
C CYS A 96 -0.12 9.43 -31.97
N THR A 97 -0.21 8.37 -32.77
CA THR A 97 0.79 7.30 -32.85
C THR A 97 1.60 7.49 -34.14
N PRO A 98 2.83 8.02 -34.09
CA PRO A 98 3.72 8.03 -35.25
C PRO A 98 4.33 6.64 -35.47
N PHE A 99 4.57 6.27 -36.73
CA PHE A 99 5.32 5.07 -37.10
C PHE A 99 6.60 5.38 -37.91
N ASP A 100 6.93 6.67 -38.06
CA ASP A 100 8.11 7.19 -38.74
C ASP A 100 8.45 8.59 -38.20
N GLU A 101 9.68 9.05 -38.43
CA GLU A 101 10.22 10.29 -37.89
C GLU A 101 9.56 11.55 -38.50
N ASP A 102 9.13 11.48 -39.75
CA ASP A 102 8.40 12.57 -40.42
C ASP A 102 7.05 12.81 -39.73
N SER A 103 6.37 11.73 -39.36
CA SER A 103 5.12 11.78 -38.60
C SER A 103 5.29 12.47 -37.26
N VAL A 104 6.43 12.32 -36.58
CA VAL A 104 6.71 13.02 -35.32
C VAL A 104 6.79 14.54 -35.53
N ILE A 105 7.35 15.00 -36.66
CA ILE A 105 7.43 16.44 -36.98
C ILE A 105 6.03 17.03 -37.09
N TYR A 106 5.14 16.38 -37.84
CA TYR A 106 3.75 16.84 -37.97
C TYR A 106 3.03 16.88 -36.63
N ILE A 107 3.20 15.84 -35.80
CA ILE A 107 2.59 15.79 -34.46
C ILE A 107 3.03 16.98 -33.59
N GLN A 108 4.31 17.35 -33.66
CA GLN A 108 4.85 18.50 -32.94
C GLN A 108 4.28 19.82 -33.47
N GLU A 109 4.28 20.02 -34.79
CA GLU A 109 3.73 21.22 -35.44
C GLU A 109 2.23 21.40 -35.16
N GLN A 110 1.50 20.29 -35.03
CA GLN A 110 0.06 20.26 -34.81
C GLN A 110 -0.34 20.31 -33.33
N ASN A 111 0.63 20.38 -32.41
CA ASN A 111 0.43 20.51 -30.96
C ASN A 111 -0.51 19.43 -30.39
N TYR A 112 -0.19 18.16 -30.64
CA TYR A 112 -0.83 17.04 -29.95
C TYR A 112 -0.49 17.03 -28.45
N ASP A 113 -1.43 16.57 -27.62
CA ASP A 113 -1.24 16.56 -26.15
C ASP A 113 -0.34 15.41 -25.70
N TYR A 114 -0.42 14.27 -26.37
CA TYR A 114 0.40 13.08 -26.09
C TYR A 114 0.86 12.41 -27.38
N ILE A 115 2.04 11.77 -27.30
CA ILE A 115 2.51 10.82 -28.29
C ILE A 115 2.26 9.40 -27.77
N LYS A 116 1.58 8.58 -28.56
CA LYS A 116 1.45 7.15 -28.29
C LYS A 116 2.57 6.39 -28.99
N ILE A 117 3.26 5.51 -28.28
CA ILE A 117 4.12 4.49 -28.89
C ILE A 117 3.32 3.19 -28.99
N ALA A 118 3.24 2.63 -30.21
CA ALA A 118 2.64 1.33 -30.47
C ALA A 118 3.61 0.19 -30.08
N SER A 119 3.07 -0.98 -29.75
CA SER A 119 3.87 -2.16 -29.36
C SER A 119 4.89 -2.57 -30.42
N CYS A 120 4.56 -2.47 -31.71
CA CYS A 120 5.49 -2.79 -32.79
C CYS A 120 6.62 -1.76 -32.96
N SER A 121 6.50 -0.58 -32.35
CA SER A 121 7.53 0.48 -32.36
C SER A 121 8.15 0.70 -30.98
N PHE A 122 7.86 -0.18 -30.01
CA PHE A 122 8.29 -0.02 -28.61
C PHE A 122 9.82 -0.04 -28.45
N THR A 123 10.53 -0.72 -29.35
CA THR A 123 12.00 -0.79 -29.40
C THR A 123 12.57 -0.20 -30.70
N ASP A 124 11.80 0.64 -31.39
CA ASP A 124 12.24 1.38 -32.57
C ASP A 124 13.08 2.60 -32.15
N TRP A 125 14.35 2.37 -31.82
CA TRP A 125 15.22 3.38 -31.20
C TRP A 125 15.35 4.69 -32.00
N PRO A 126 15.51 4.70 -33.33
CA PRO A 126 15.50 5.94 -34.11
C PRO A 126 14.22 6.76 -33.92
N LEU A 127 13.05 6.09 -33.95
CA LEU A 127 11.77 6.73 -33.70
C LEU A 127 11.66 7.25 -32.25
N LEU A 128 12.12 6.48 -31.26
CA LEU A 128 12.11 6.88 -29.85
C LEU A 128 12.98 8.13 -29.60
N GLU A 129 14.17 8.22 -30.22
CA GLU A 129 15.01 9.43 -30.14
C GLU A 129 14.30 10.64 -30.75
N LYS A 130 13.64 10.45 -31.90
CA LYS A 130 12.85 11.51 -32.53
C LYS A 130 11.68 11.95 -31.64
N ILE A 131 10.91 11.02 -31.09
CA ILE A 131 9.82 11.30 -30.15
C ILE A 131 10.35 12.08 -28.93
N ALA A 132 11.45 11.62 -28.32
CA ALA A 132 12.00 12.24 -27.12
C ALA A 132 12.50 13.67 -27.35
N SER A 133 12.91 14.00 -28.58
CA SER A 133 13.31 15.37 -28.95
C SER A 133 12.16 16.39 -28.85
N THR A 134 10.90 15.94 -28.92
CA THR A 134 9.71 16.82 -28.87
C THR A 134 9.36 17.28 -27.46
N LYS A 135 9.80 16.53 -26.43
CA LYS A 135 9.38 16.68 -25.01
C LYS A 135 7.87 16.55 -24.75
N ILE A 136 7.09 16.10 -25.74
CA ILE A 136 5.66 15.84 -25.57
C ILE A 136 5.48 14.60 -24.67
N PRO A 137 4.53 14.62 -23.71
CA PRO A 137 4.21 13.46 -22.87
C PRO A 137 3.93 12.18 -23.66
N VAL A 138 4.37 11.03 -23.15
CA VAL A 138 4.35 9.75 -23.87
C VAL A 138 3.46 8.72 -23.19
N ILE A 139 2.68 7.99 -24.00
CA ILE A 139 1.92 6.81 -23.56
C ILE A 139 2.41 5.59 -24.37
N ALA A 140 3.08 4.63 -23.75
CA ALA A 140 3.73 3.53 -24.45
C ALA A 140 3.03 2.18 -24.22
N SER A 141 2.84 1.42 -25.29
CA SER A 141 2.35 0.04 -25.25
C SER A 141 3.51 -0.88 -25.61
N GLY A 142 3.74 -1.94 -24.83
CA GLY A 142 4.86 -2.87 -25.00
C GLY A 142 4.42 -4.33 -25.13
N ALA A 143 3.32 -4.62 -25.84
CA ALA A 143 2.87 -6.00 -26.02
C ALA A 143 4.00 -6.87 -26.62
N GLY A 144 4.25 -8.02 -26.01
CA GLY A 144 5.31 -8.94 -26.42
C GLY A 144 6.74 -8.49 -26.09
N SER A 145 6.92 -7.31 -25.47
CA SER A 145 8.24 -6.86 -25.01
C SER A 145 8.64 -7.56 -23.72
N SER A 146 9.92 -7.93 -23.62
CA SER A 146 10.53 -8.44 -22.40
C SER A 146 10.59 -7.36 -21.31
N LEU A 147 10.70 -7.78 -20.04
CA LEU A 147 10.85 -6.84 -18.93
C LEU A 147 12.08 -5.93 -19.10
N ASP A 148 13.18 -6.46 -19.63
CA ASP A 148 14.40 -5.69 -19.86
C ASP A 148 14.23 -4.63 -20.95
N GLU A 149 13.47 -4.94 -22.02
CA GLU A 149 13.09 -3.94 -23.02
C GLU A 149 12.26 -2.81 -22.41
N VAL A 150 11.25 -3.16 -21.60
CA VAL A 150 10.42 -2.15 -20.90
C VAL A 150 11.29 -1.28 -19.99
N LYS A 151 12.20 -1.87 -19.20
CA LYS A 151 13.12 -1.12 -18.33
C LYS A 151 14.02 -0.16 -19.13
N ARG A 152 14.54 -0.57 -20.29
CA ARG A 152 15.36 0.31 -21.13
C ARG A 152 14.57 1.51 -21.65
N VAL A 153 13.34 1.28 -22.12
CA VAL A 153 12.47 2.37 -22.62
C VAL A 153 12.08 3.32 -21.49
N VAL A 154 11.72 2.79 -20.31
CA VAL A 154 11.41 3.59 -19.12
C VAL A 154 12.59 4.47 -18.73
N SER A 155 13.77 3.86 -18.50
CA SER A 155 14.99 4.58 -18.15
C SER A 155 15.35 5.66 -19.19
N PHE A 156 15.16 5.36 -20.48
CA PHE A 156 15.41 6.29 -21.58
C PHE A 156 14.59 7.59 -21.47
N PHE A 157 13.29 7.49 -21.17
CA PHE A 157 12.40 8.64 -21.02
C PHE A 157 12.57 9.34 -19.66
N GLU A 158 12.75 8.58 -18.57
CA GLU A 158 12.97 9.12 -17.22
C GLU A 158 14.20 10.02 -17.16
N HIS A 159 15.35 9.58 -17.69
CA HIS A 159 16.58 10.37 -17.70
C HIS A 159 16.48 11.68 -18.51
N ARG A 160 15.44 11.80 -19.35
CA ARG A 160 15.16 12.99 -20.16
C ARG A 160 14.09 13.89 -19.56
N GLY A 161 13.53 13.53 -18.41
CA GLY A 161 12.46 14.25 -17.72
C GLY A 161 11.16 14.31 -18.51
N ILE A 162 10.88 13.27 -19.32
CA ILE A 162 9.68 13.21 -20.15
C ILE A 162 8.65 12.32 -19.43
N TYR A 163 7.42 12.82 -19.27
CA TYR A 163 6.34 12.03 -18.70
C TYR A 163 6.10 10.78 -19.55
N LEU A 164 6.00 9.63 -18.88
CA LEU A 164 5.74 8.34 -19.51
C LEU A 164 4.66 7.58 -18.73
N ALA A 165 3.60 7.18 -19.42
CA ALA A 165 2.65 6.18 -18.96
C ALA A 165 2.84 4.85 -19.71
N LEU A 166 2.61 3.73 -19.02
CA LEU A 166 2.78 2.39 -19.58
C LEU A 166 1.45 1.67 -19.70
N MET A 167 1.19 1.05 -20.85
CA MET A 167 -0.06 0.36 -21.14
C MET A 167 0.17 -1.15 -21.22
N HIS A 168 -0.49 -1.91 -20.36
CA HIS A 168 -0.67 -3.34 -20.59
C HIS A 168 -1.53 -3.55 -21.84
N CYS A 169 -1.12 -4.45 -22.73
CA CYS A 169 -1.86 -4.83 -23.92
C CYS A 169 -1.36 -6.16 -24.48
N ILE A 170 -2.19 -6.77 -25.32
CA ILE A 170 -1.90 -8.02 -26.04
C ILE A 170 -2.07 -7.76 -27.53
N ALA A 171 -1.10 -8.17 -28.34
CA ALA A 171 -1.08 -7.91 -29.79
C ALA A 171 -1.84 -9.00 -30.58
N GLU A 172 -3.05 -9.34 -30.13
CA GLU A 172 -3.94 -10.31 -30.78
C GLU A 172 -5.30 -9.66 -31.05
N TYR A 173 -5.85 -9.83 -32.25
CA TYR A 173 -6.92 -8.99 -32.78
C TYR A 173 -8.07 -9.83 -33.39
N PRO A 174 -9.16 -10.12 -32.65
CA PRO A 174 -9.40 -9.78 -31.24
C PRO A 174 -8.64 -10.68 -30.26
N THR A 175 -8.38 -10.19 -29.05
CA THR A 175 -7.76 -10.98 -27.97
C THR A 175 -8.83 -11.82 -27.25
N PRO A 176 -8.69 -13.15 -27.13
CA PRO A 176 -9.61 -13.99 -26.37
C PRO A 176 -9.42 -13.77 -24.85
N ASN A 177 -10.43 -14.14 -24.06
CA ASN A 177 -10.48 -13.79 -22.62
C ASN A 177 -9.33 -14.40 -21.82
N GLU A 178 -8.98 -15.64 -22.12
CA GLU A 178 -7.88 -16.39 -21.53
C GLU A 178 -6.50 -15.74 -21.74
N ASP A 179 -6.36 -14.92 -22.79
CA ASP A 179 -5.09 -14.28 -23.17
C ASP A 179 -5.00 -12.82 -22.76
N LEU A 180 -6.05 -12.24 -22.15
CA LEU A 180 -6.03 -10.82 -21.70
C LEU A 180 -4.98 -10.54 -20.62
N GLN A 181 -4.62 -11.54 -19.81
CA GLN A 181 -3.52 -11.46 -18.83
C GLN A 181 -3.57 -10.22 -17.90
N LEU A 182 -4.74 -9.81 -17.40
CA LEU A 182 -4.90 -8.54 -16.65
C LEU A 182 -4.12 -8.44 -15.32
N ASN A 183 -3.59 -9.55 -14.80
CA ASN A 183 -2.62 -9.51 -13.69
C ASN A 183 -1.32 -8.77 -14.06
N GLN A 184 -1.03 -8.59 -15.35
CA GLN A 184 0.09 -7.78 -15.80
C GLN A 184 -0.05 -6.30 -15.40
N ILE A 185 -1.26 -5.79 -15.15
CA ILE A 185 -1.45 -4.43 -14.61
C ILE A 185 -0.80 -4.33 -13.21
N ASP A 186 -1.03 -5.32 -12.33
CA ASP A 186 -0.38 -5.36 -11.01
C ASP A 186 1.14 -5.48 -11.13
N PHE A 187 1.60 -6.32 -12.08
CA PHE A 187 3.01 -6.50 -12.35
C PHE A 187 3.69 -5.19 -12.77
N TYR A 188 3.09 -4.44 -13.69
CA TYR A 188 3.61 -3.14 -14.14
C TYR A 188 3.60 -2.12 -12.99
N ARG A 189 2.51 -2.03 -12.22
CA ARG A 189 2.41 -1.13 -11.06
C ARG A 189 3.48 -1.43 -10.01
N LYS A 190 3.83 -2.70 -9.79
CA LYS A 190 4.88 -3.11 -8.86
C LYS A 190 6.28 -2.81 -9.37
N ASN A 191 6.55 -3.02 -10.66
CA ASN A 191 7.90 -2.88 -11.23
C ASN A 191 8.25 -1.45 -11.64
N PHE A 192 7.25 -0.60 -11.90
CA PHE A 192 7.44 0.78 -12.34
C PHE A 192 6.67 1.76 -11.42
N PRO A 193 6.99 1.79 -10.11
CA PRO A 193 6.33 2.71 -9.18
C PRO A 193 6.60 4.16 -9.60
N GLY A 194 5.56 5.00 -9.57
CA GLY A 194 5.63 6.40 -9.99
C GLY A 194 5.20 6.66 -11.45
N HIS A 195 5.01 5.61 -12.26
CA HIS A 195 4.39 5.71 -13.58
C HIS A 195 2.89 5.41 -13.54
N ASP A 196 2.14 6.15 -14.35
CA ASP A 196 0.74 5.82 -14.61
C ASP A 196 0.66 4.54 -15.45
N ILE A 197 -0.11 3.57 -14.96
CA ILE A 197 -0.31 2.29 -15.64
C ILE A 197 -1.72 2.25 -16.24
N GLY A 198 -1.82 1.86 -17.49
CA GLY A 198 -3.08 1.75 -18.21
C GLY A 198 -3.30 0.40 -18.88
N PHE A 199 -4.44 0.29 -19.56
CA PHE A 199 -4.88 -0.89 -20.29
C PHE A 199 -5.34 -0.51 -21.70
N SER A 200 -4.61 -0.98 -22.71
CA SER A 200 -4.98 -0.86 -24.12
C SER A 200 -5.46 -2.22 -24.60
N THR A 201 -6.69 -2.29 -25.11
CA THR A 201 -7.36 -3.57 -25.34
C THR A 201 -7.81 -3.79 -26.77
N HIS A 202 -7.81 -5.06 -27.16
CA HIS A 202 -8.31 -5.58 -28.43
C HIS A 202 -9.31 -6.73 -28.20
N GLU A 203 -9.90 -6.81 -27.00
CA GLU A 203 -10.97 -7.76 -26.66
C GLU A 203 -12.22 -7.58 -27.55
N ASP A 204 -13.11 -8.58 -27.54
CA ASP A 204 -14.46 -8.42 -28.13
C ASP A 204 -15.15 -7.18 -27.50
N PRO A 205 -15.59 -6.19 -28.30
CA PRO A 205 -16.21 -4.97 -27.80
C PRO A 205 -17.54 -5.19 -27.07
N LYS A 206 -18.12 -6.39 -27.10
CA LYS A 206 -19.29 -6.78 -26.28
C LYS A 206 -18.90 -7.19 -24.87
N ASN A 207 -17.66 -7.58 -24.64
CA ASN A 207 -17.18 -7.97 -23.32
C ASN A 207 -16.87 -6.71 -22.48
N MET A 208 -17.50 -6.62 -21.30
CA MET A 208 -17.34 -5.50 -20.36
C MET A 208 -16.62 -5.90 -19.08
N ASP A 209 -16.29 -7.18 -18.90
CA ASP A 209 -15.55 -7.64 -17.72
C ASP A 209 -14.11 -7.09 -17.66
N PRO A 210 -13.36 -7.02 -18.77
CA PRO A 210 -11.97 -6.58 -18.72
C PRO A 210 -11.79 -5.15 -18.21
N ILE A 211 -12.69 -4.23 -18.57
CA ILE A 211 -12.61 -2.83 -18.07
C ILE A 211 -12.83 -2.75 -16.57
N LYS A 212 -13.81 -3.51 -16.03
CA LYS A 212 -14.06 -3.55 -14.59
C LYS A 212 -12.85 -4.10 -13.84
N ILE A 213 -12.24 -5.16 -14.38
CA ILE A 213 -11.04 -5.76 -13.80
C ILE A 213 -9.85 -4.80 -13.89
N ALA A 214 -9.64 -4.13 -15.03
CA ALA A 214 -8.55 -3.18 -15.20
C ALA A 214 -8.68 -1.98 -14.23
N VAL A 215 -9.89 -1.45 -14.03
CA VAL A 215 -10.18 -0.45 -12.99
C VAL A 215 -9.84 -0.99 -11.60
N ALA A 216 -10.31 -2.19 -11.25
CA ALA A 216 -10.05 -2.81 -9.95
C ALA A 216 -8.55 -3.09 -9.70
N LYS A 217 -7.78 -3.34 -10.77
CA LYS A 217 -6.31 -3.50 -10.75
C LYS A 217 -5.57 -2.18 -10.63
N GLY A 218 -6.27 -1.05 -10.68
CA GLY A 218 -5.71 0.30 -10.53
C GLY A 218 -5.11 0.89 -11.80
N ALA A 219 -5.56 0.44 -12.99
CA ALA A 219 -5.25 1.15 -14.22
C ALA A 219 -5.94 2.53 -14.25
N VAL A 220 -5.29 3.55 -14.82
CA VAL A 220 -5.80 4.93 -14.88
C VAL A 220 -5.94 5.49 -16.28
N ILE A 221 -5.43 4.76 -17.29
CA ILE A 221 -5.59 5.07 -18.71
C ILE A 221 -6.20 3.85 -19.41
N PHE A 222 -7.19 4.05 -20.25
CA PHE A 222 -7.89 2.97 -20.95
C PHE A 222 -7.98 3.29 -22.44
N GLU A 223 -7.57 2.38 -23.31
CA GLU A 223 -7.61 2.57 -24.77
C GLU A 223 -8.41 1.46 -25.45
N LYS A 224 -9.35 1.84 -26.32
CA LYS A 224 -10.14 0.90 -27.12
C LYS A 224 -10.35 1.45 -28.54
N HIS A 225 -10.31 0.56 -29.53
CA HIS A 225 -10.64 0.91 -30.92
C HIS A 225 -12.13 1.26 -31.05
N VAL A 226 -12.45 2.26 -31.87
CA VAL A 226 -13.82 2.74 -32.07
C VAL A 226 -14.15 2.97 -33.54
N GLY A 227 -15.43 2.91 -33.91
CA GLY A 227 -15.87 3.30 -35.23
C GLY A 227 -17.39 3.28 -35.39
N ILE A 228 -17.86 3.69 -36.57
CA ILE A 228 -19.26 3.67 -36.96
C ILE A 228 -19.44 2.72 -38.13
N ALA A 229 -20.31 1.73 -37.95
CA ALA A 229 -20.74 0.89 -39.07
C ALA A 229 -21.75 1.65 -39.95
N THR A 230 -21.70 1.40 -41.25
CA THR A 230 -22.69 1.88 -42.22
C THR A 230 -23.10 0.71 -43.10
N ASP A 231 -24.00 0.93 -44.08
CA ASP A 231 -24.37 -0.10 -45.05
C ASP A 231 -23.17 -0.66 -45.84
N THR A 232 -22.08 0.11 -45.94
CA THR A 232 -20.86 -0.26 -46.67
C THR A 232 -19.63 -0.45 -45.77
N ILE A 233 -19.68 -0.01 -44.51
CA ILE A 233 -18.56 -0.07 -43.57
C ILE A 233 -18.86 -1.09 -42.47
N VAL A 234 -18.07 -2.16 -42.43
CA VAL A 234 -18.13 -3.18 -41.38
C VAL A 234 -16.97 -2.98 -40.41
N LEU A 235 -17.27 -2.90 -39.12
CA LEU A 235 -16.24 -2.81 -38.08
C LEU A 235 -15.52 -4.15 -37.91
N ASN A 236 -14.22 -4.09 -37.61
CA ASN A 236 -13.46 -5.27 -37.22
C ASN A 236 -13.90 -5.78 -35.83
N GLY A 237 -13.54 -7.03 -35.52
CA GLY A 237 -14.00 -7.73 -34.30
C GLY A 237 -13.49 -7.17 -32.97
N TYR A 238 -12.68 -6.10 -32.98
CA TYR A 238 -12.08 -5.48 -31.79
C TYR A 238 -12.39 -3.97 -31.70
N SER A 239 -13.23 -3.42 -32.59
CA SER A 239 -13.66 -2.01 -32.56
C SER A 239 -15.06 -1.87 -31.99
N ALA A 240 -15.24 -1.00 -31.01
CA ALA A 240 -16.53 -0.70 -30.40
C ALA A 240 -17.31 0.36 -31.19
N ASN A 241 -18.61 0.13 -31.36
CA ASN A 241 -19.55 1.17 -31.77
C ASN A 241 -19.98 2.05 -30.57
N MET A 242 -20.72 3.14 -30.81
CA MET A 242 -21.10 4.07 -29.74
C MET A 242 -21.94 3.46 -28.62
N ILE A 243 -22.79 2.47 -28.91
CA ILE A 243 -23.55 1.77 -27.86
C ILE A 243 -22.59 1.00 -26.95
N GLN A 244 -21.62 0.30 -27.55
CA GLN A 244 -20.60 -0.44 -26.81
C GLN A 244 -19.66 0.50 -26.03
N VAL A 245 -19.26 1.64 -26.61
CA VAL A 245 -18.49 2.67 -25.89
C VAL A 245 -19.26 3.19 -24.68
N LYS A 246 -20.55 3.52 -24.85
CA LYS A 246 -21.40 3.97 -23.74
C LYS A 246 -21.45 2.91 -22.62
N ASN A 247 -21.67 1.65 -22.97
CA ASN A 247 -21.70 0.55 -22.00
C ASN A 247 -20.35 0.38 -21.32
N TRP A 248 -19.25 0.52 -22.05
CA TRP A 248 -17.89 0.43 -21.53
C TRP A 248 -17.61 1.50 -20.46
N LEU A 249 -18.07 2.74 -20.69
CA LEU A 249 -17.97 3.83 -19.71
C LEU A 249 -18.87 3.63 -18.48
N ILE A 250 -20.10 3.12 -18.67
CA ILE A 250 -21.02 2.79 -17.57
C ILE A 250 -20.42 1.71 -16.66
N GLU A 251 -19.86 0.65 -17.24
CA GLU A 251 -19.27 -0.44 -16.46
C GLU A 251 -17.95 -0.01 -15.79
N ALA A 252 -17.18 0.90 -16.40
CA ALA A 252 -16.03 1.51 -15.74
C ALA A 252 -16.44 2.36 -14.53
N GLU A 253 -17.47 3.21 -14.68
CA GLU A 253 -18.03 4.00 -13.57
C GLU A 253 -18.49 3.10 -12.43
N ARG A 254 -19.27 2.07 -12.74
CA ARG A 254 -19.73 1.08 -11.76
C ARG A 254 -18.55 0.40 -11.06
N ALA A 255 -17.47 0.10 -11.77
CA ALA A 255 -16.27 -0.48 -11.16
C ALA A 255 -15.63 0.48 -10.14
N TYR A 256 -15.54 1.78 -10.45
CA TYR A 256 -15.05 2.77 -9.49
C TYR A 256 -15.95 2.85 -8.24
N GLU A 257 -17.27 2.82 -8.41
CA GLU A 257 -18.22 2.80 -7.28
C GLU A 257 -18.04 1.57 -6.39
N ILE A 258 -17.89 0.38 -6.98
CA ILE A 258 -17.72 -0.89 -6.26
C ILE A 258 -16.35 -0.99 -5.60
N CYS A 259 -15.29 -0.53 -6.26
CA CYS A 259 -13.94 -0.51 -5.69
C CYS A 259 -13.86 0.42 -4.46
N GLY A 260 -14.62 1.51 -4.47
CA GLY A 260 -14.74 2.42 -3.35
C GLY A 260 -13.45 3.18 -3.04
N ILE A 261 -13.18 3.39 -1.75
CA ILE A 261 -12.04 4.18 -1.31
C ILE A 261 -10.71 3.43 -1.52
N SER A 262 -9.67 4.18 -1.88
CA SER A 262 -8.32 3.66 -2.07
C SER A 262 -7.32 4.39 -1.17
N GLY A 263 -6.26 3.71 -0.75
CA GLY A 263 -5.18 4.28 0.06
C GLY A 263 -5.50 4.54 1.53
N GLN A 264 -6.72 4.25 1.99
CA GLN A 264 -7.13 4.44 3.38
C GLN A 264 -8.16 3.40 3.83
N ARG A 265 -8.32 3.26 5.16
CA ARG A 265 -9.30 2.33 5.74
C ARG A 265 -10.71 2.91 5.65
N TYR A 266 -11.67 2.03 5.34
CA TYR A 266 -13.10 2.37 5.31
C TYR A 266 -13.62 2.72 6.71
N SER A 267 -14.36 3.83 6.76
CA SER A 267 -15.09 4.25 7.95
C SER A 267 -16.47 3.57 7.98
N PRO A 268 -16.73 2.71 8.97
CA PRO A 268 -17.99 1.97 9.05
C PRO A 268 -19.18 2.91 9.22
N LYS A 269 -20.30 2.55 8.60
CA LYS A 269 -21.59 3.24 8.80
C LYS A 269 -22.12 2.94 10.21
N GLU A 270 -22.89 3.86 10.79
CA GLU A 270 -23.50 3.67 12.11
C GLU A 270 -24.32 2.37 12.21
N LYS A 271 -25.06 2.04 11.14
CA LYS A 271 -25.82 0.79 11.05
C LYS A 271 -24.92 -0.44 11.18
N GLU A 272 -23.78 -0.46 10.49
CA GLU A 272 -22.83 -1.58 10.56
C GLU A 272 -22.28 -1.76 11.98
N ILE A 273 -21.95 -0.64 12.65
CA ILE A 273 -21.50 -0.66 14.05
C ILE A 273 -22.59 -1.24 14.96
N GLN A 274 -23.83 -0.80 14.80
CA GLN A 274 -24.97 -1.27 15.61
C GLN A 274 -25.27 -2.76 15.39
N ASP A 275 -25.30 -3.20 14.12
CA ASP A 275 -25.53 -4.60 13.77
C ASP A 275 -24.45 -5.51 14.37
N LEU A 276 -23.17 -5.11 14.29
CA LEU A 276 -22.06 -5.85 14.89
C LEU A 276 -22.14 -5.86 16.41
N GLN A 277 -22.42 -4.72 17.06
CA GLN A 277 -22.59 -4.63 18.51
C GLN A 277 -23.69 -5.55 19.01
N ALA A 278 -24.81 -5.66 18.29
CA ALA A 278 -25.91 -6.55 18.65
C ALA A 278 -25.52 -8.04 18.65
N LEU A 279 -24.49 -8.43 17.90
CA LEU A 279 -23.98 -9.80 17.81
C LEU A 279 -22.79 -10.08 18.74
N GLN A 280 -22.31 -9.09 19.47
CA GLN A 280 -21.18 -9.26 20.39
C GLN A 280 -21.61 -9.90 21.71
N ARG A 281 -20.65 -10.54 22.39
CA ARG A 281 -20.85 -11.00 23.77
C ARG A 281 -20.74 -9.82 24.72
N GLY A 282 -21.75 -9.66 25.57
CA GLY A 282 -21.73 -8.75 26.69
C GLY A 282 -21.00 -9.34 27.90
N VAL A 283 -20.53 -8.47 28.77
CA VAL A 283 -19.93 -8.82 30.06
C VAL A 283 -21.01 -8.79 31.14
N PHE A 284 -21.17 -9.90 31.86
CA PHE A 284 -22.17 -10.08 32.92
C PHE A 284 -21.47 -10.38 34.24
N ALA A 285 -22.03 -9.88 35.34
CA ALA A 285 -21.47 -10.12 36.67
C ALA A 285 -21.66 -11.58 37.09
N ASN A 286 -20.59 -12.27 37.48
CA ASN A 286 -20.64 -13.65 37.94
C ASN A 286 -21.23 -13.77 39.36
N ASP A 287 -21.02 -12.74 40.19
CA ASP A 287 -21.60 -12.57 41.52
C ASP A 287 -21.93 -11.09 41.76
N LYS A 288 -22.40 -10.74 42.97
CA LYS A 288 -22.70 -9.34 43.33
C LYS A 288 -21.40 -8.54 43.42
N LEU A 289 -21.34 -7.39 42.75
CA LEU A 289 -20.15 -6.52 42.69
C LEU A 289 -20.42 -5.17 43.36
N PHE A 290 -19.40 -4.60 44.01
CA PHE A 290 -19.45 -3.31 44.69
C PHE A 290 -18.44 -2.33 44.08
N GLY A 291 -18.77 -1.03 44.14
CA GLY A 291 -17.96 0.04 43.60
C GLY A 291 -16.59 0.19 44.26
N GLY A 292 -15.63 0.75 43.51
CA GLY A 292 -14.28 1.06 43.98
C GLY A 292 -13.25 -0.03 43.67
N GLU A 293 -13.68 -1.26 43.36
CA GLU A 293 -12.78 -2.37 43.06
C GLU A 293 -12.44 -2.50 41.57
N LYS A 294 -11.25 -3.02 41.28
CA LYS A 294 -10.83 -3.41 39.93
C LYS A 294 -11.58 -4.69 39.53
N LEU A 295 -12.14 -4.71 38.33
CA LEU A 295 -12.87 -5.86 37.80
C LEU A 295 -11.88 -6.99 37.44
N SER A 296 -11.95 -8.12 38.13
CA SER A 296 -11.14 -9.31 37.88
C SER A 296 -11.84 -10.31 36.94
N ASN A 297 -11.08 -11.22 36.33
CA ASN A 297 -11.61 -12.25 35.42
C ASN A 297 -12.57 -13.25 36.10
N GLU A 298 -12.54 -13.37 37.42
CA GLU A 298 -13.39 -14.28 38.19
C GLU A 298 -14.76 -13.64 38.50
N GLN A 299 -14.84 -12.31 38.44
CA GLN A 299 -16.00 -11.51 38.79
C GLN A 299 -17.00 -11.35 37.64
N PHE A 300 -16.67 -11.78 36.42
CA PHE A 300 -17.56 -11.70 35.25
C PHE A 300 -17.54 -12.96 34.40
N TYR A 301 -18.57 -13.12 33.57
CA TYR A 301 -18.61 -14.07 32.46
C TYR A 301 -19.09 -13.39 31.17
N LEU A 302 -18.85 -14.03 30.03
CA LEU A 302 -19.21 -13.50 28.70
C LEU A 302 -20.40 -14.27 28.13
N ALA A 303 -21.45 -13.57 27.73
CA ALA A 303 -22.65 -14.18 27.15
C ALA A 303 -23.28 -13.31 26.06
N PHE A 304 -24.09 -13.92 25.20
CA PHE A 304 -24.91 -13.26 24.19
C PHE A 304 -26.40 -13.48 24.55
N PRO A 305 -27.31 -12.53 24.27
CA PRO A 305 -27.08 -11.23 23.63
C PRO A 305 -26.49 -10.18 24.57
N SER A 306 -25.79 -9.20 24.00
CA SER A 306 -25.48 -7.95 24.71
C SER A 306 -26.59 -6.92 24.53
N GLN A 307 -26.62 -5.92 25.41
CA GLN A 307 -27.50 -4.76 25.28
C GLN A 307 -26.71 -3.45 25.01
N SER A 308 -27.42 -2.43 24.52
CA SER A 308 -26.83 -1.12 24.30
C SER A 308 -26.20 -0.56 25.58
N GLY A 309 -25.00 0.02 25.46
CA GLY A 309 -24.25 0.56 26.59
C GLY A 309 -23.62 -0.48 27.52
N GLN A 310 -23.77 -1.78 27.24
CA GLN A 310 -23.08 -2.84 28.00
C GLN A 310 -21.57 -2.82 27.70
N LEU A 311 -20.77 -3.16 28.71
CA LEU A 311 -19.38 -3.55 28.50
C LEU A 311 -19.35 -4.82 27.65
N LEU A 312 -18.53 -4.84 26.60
CA LEU A 312 -18.47 -5.93 25.63
C LEU A 312 -17.17 -6.68 25.78
N ALA A 313 -17.11 -7.91 25.28
CA ALA A 313 -15.89 -8.72 25.33
C ALA A 313 -14.67 -8.01 24.71
N GLN A 314 -14.87 -7.18 23.69
CA GLN A 314 -13.81 -6.38 23.06
C GLN A 314 -13.19 -5.32 23.99
N ASP A 315 -13.93 -4.89 25.03
CA ASP A 315 -13.48 -3.88 25.99
C ASP A 315 -12.55 -4.51 27.06
N LEU A 316 -12.48 -5.84 27.17
CA LEU A 316 -11.67 -6.59 28.16
C LEU A 316 -10.23 -6.85 27.69
N SER A 317 -9.65 -5.95 26.90
CA SER A 317 -8.25 -6.03 26.49
C SER A 317 -7.32 -6.16 27.71
N LYS A 318 -6.25 -6.95 27.60
CA LYS A 318 -5.22 -7.05 28.67
C LYS A 318 -4.56 -5.71 29.02
N TYR A 319 -4.71 -4.71 28.16
CA TYR A 319 -4.20 -3.35 28.35
C TYR A 319 -5.21 -2.41 29.00
N ASN A 320 -6.45 -2.84 29.17
CA ASN A 320 -7.50 -2.07 29.82
C ASN A 320 -7.55 -2.46 31.30
N ASN A 321 -7.31 -1.48 32.16
CA ASN A 321 -7.66 -1.59 33.57
C ASN A 321 -9.08 -1.07 33.74
N ILE A 322 -9.99 -1.97 34.16
CA ILE A 322 -11.41 -1.65 34.33
C ILE A 322 -11.72 -1.64 35.83
N GLN A 323 -12.24 -0.52 36.32
CA GLN A 323 -12.61 -0.35 37.73
C GLN A 323 -14.09 0.04 37.83
N LEU A 324 -14.80 -0.53 38.80
CA LEU A 324 -16.18 -0.14 39.09
C LEU A 324 -16.19 1.24 39.77
N LYS A 325 -17.09 2.13 39.34
CA LYS A 325 -17.25 3.43 40.00
C LYS A 325 -17.73 3.25 41.45
N ASN A 326 -17.26 4.09 42.37
CA ASN A 326 -17.48 3.96 43.82
C ASN A 326 -18.95 3.76 44.25
N ASN A 327 -19.91 4.35 43.52
CA ASN A 327 -21.34 4.31 43.89
C ASN A 327 -22.14 3.22 43.16
N VAL A 328 -21.49 2.22 42.60
CA VAL A 328 -22.13 1.16 41.81
C VAL A 328 -22.33 -0.10 42.66
N CYS A 329 -23.48 -0.75 42.51
CA CYS A 329 -23.74 -2.09 43.01
C CYS A 329 -24.42 -2.91 41.90
N ILE A 330 -23.75 -3.95 41.40
CA ILE A 330 -24.25 -4.78 40.29
C ILE A 330 -24.65 -6.15 40.85
N SER A 331 -25.89 -6.57 40.58
CA SER A 331 -26.38 -7.89 41.00
C SER A 331 -25.79 -9.01 40.15
N LYS A 332 -25.72 -10.22 40.72
CA LYS A 332 -25.34 -11.44 39.99
C LYS A 332 -26.17 -11.59 38.71
N ASN A 333 -25.53 -12.07 37.64
CA ASN A 333 -26.08 -12.23 36.28
C ASN A 333 -26.55 -10.95 35.60
N SER A 334 -26.33 -9.78 36.20
CA SER A 334 -26.70 -8.50 35.57
C SER A 334 -25.62 -8.05 34.58
N PRO A 335 -26.00 -7.34 33.51
CA PRO A 335 -25.05 -6.77 32.57
C PRO A 335 -24.22 -5.68 33.26
N ILE A 336 -22.91 -5.69 33.04
CA ILE A 336 -22.02 -4.60 33.48
C ILE A 336 -22.06 -3.52 32.41
N LEU A 337 -22.47 -2.29 32.73
CA LEU A 337 -22.58 -1.20 31.75
C LEU A 337 -21.28 -0.41 31.65
N LYS A 338 -21.00 0.16 30.47
CA LYS A 338 -19.85 1.07 30.28
C LYS A 338 -19.92 2.28 31.20
N ASN A 339 -21.12 2.73 31.55
CA ASN A 339 -21.32 3.84 32.48
C ASN A 339 -21.00 3.50 33.93
N ASP A 340 -20.96 2.22 34.29
CA ASP A 340 -20.67 1.75 35.65
C ASP A 340 -19.16 1.59 35.92
N VAL A 341 -18.35 1.65 34.86
CA VAL A 341 -16.91 1.42 34.94
C VAL A 341 -16.10 2.66 34.51
N ILE A 342 -14.86 2.70 34.98
CA ILE A 342 -13.79 3.55 34.46
C ILE A 342 -12.84 2.61 33.72
N ILE A 343 -12.61 2.88 32.43
CA ILE A 343 -11.69 2.10 31.60
C ILE A 343 -10.45 2.96 31.34
N GLN A 344 -9.31 2.52 31.85
CA GLN A 344 -8.01 3.12 31.57
C GLN A 344 -7.26 2.23 30.57
N ASN A 345 -7.04 2.74 29.35
CA ASN A 345 -6.36 2.00 28.29
C ASN A 345 -4.88 2.40 28.24
N ASN A 346 -4.01 1.45 28.58
CA ASN A 346 -2.56 1.68 28.61
C ASN A 346 -1.85 1.30 27.29
N SER A 347 -2.59 0.91 26.24
CA SER A 347 -2.01 0.39 24.99
C SER A 347 -1.19 1.42 24.21
N GLU A 348 -1.61 2.68 24.19
CA GLU A 348 -0.84 3.75 23.53
C GLU A 348 0.47 4.01 24.25
N ASN A 349 0.44 4.02 25.59
CA ASN A 349 1.65 4.17 26.40
C ASN A 349 2.62 3.00 26.14
N ILE A 350 2.12 1.77 26.14
CA ILE A 350 2.94 0.57 25.84
C ILE A 350 3.52 0.65 24.42
N ARG A 351 2.74 1.03 23.41
CA ARG A 351 3.26 1.21 22.04
C ARG A 351 4.36 2.27 21.97
N LYS A 352 4.20 3.39 22.69
CA LYS A 352 5.23 4.42 22.79
C LYS A 352 6.51 3.88 23.42
N ILE A 353 6.40 3.18 24.55
CA ILE A 353 7.54 2.55 25.24
C ILE A 353 8.26 1.58 24.29
N VAL A 354 7.53 0.69 23.61
CA VAL A 354 8.12 -0.27 22.66
C VAL A 354 8.83 0.47 21.53
N LYS A 355 8.23 1.53 20.97
CA LYS A 355 8.88 2.35 19.93
C LYS A 355 10.20 2.97 20.43
N ASP A 356 10.24 3.42 21.67
CA ASP A 356 11.45 4.01 22.26
C ASP A 356 12.50 2.94 22.61
N VAL A 357 12.09 1.72 22.99
CA VAL A 357 12.99 0.55 23.08
C VAL A 357 13.62 0.26 21.72
N MET A 358 12.83 0.16 20.65
CA MET A 358 13.33 -0.10 19.29
C MET A 358 14.31 0.98 18.81
N LYS A 359 14.08 2.25 19.17
CA LYS A 359 15.03 3.35 18.85
C LYS A 359 16.39 3.18 19.54
N LEU A 360 16.41 2.79 20.82
CA LEU A 360 17.68 2.56 21.54
C LEU A 360 18.43 1.36 20.97
N LEU A 361 17.72 0.28 20.62
CA LEU A 361 18.31 -0.89 19.96
C LEU A 361 18.90 -0.54 18.59
N LYS A 362 18.21 0.31 17.81
CA LYS A 362 18.75 0.81 16.54
C LYS A 362 20.04 1.60 16.75
N LYS A 363 20.09 2.45 17.79
CA LYS A 363 21.30 3.21 18.14
C LYS A 363 22.44 2.34 18.63
N SER A 364 22.14 1.23 19.33
CA SER A 364 23.16 0.30 19.81
C SER A 364 23.71 -0.60 18.71
N ASN A 365 23.06 -0.65 17.54
CA ASN A 365 23.37 -1.59 16.46
C ASN A 365 23.31 -3.06 16.93
N GLU A 366 22.41 -3.34 17.89
CA GLU A 366 22.25 -4.67 18.46
C GLU A 366 21.22 -5.47 17.66
N VAL A 367 21.50 -6.76 17.45
CA VAL A 367 20.63 -7.64 16.66
C VAL A 367 19.80 -8.52 17.57
N ILE A 368 18.48 -8.53 17.36
CA ILE A 368 17.54 -9.31 18.15
C ILE A 368 16.90 -10.39 17.27
N PRO A 369 16.77 -11.64 17.77
CA PRO A 369 15.99 -12.66 17.09
C PRO A 369 14.53 -12.26 16.89
N SER A 370 13.99 -12.46 15.69
CA SER A 370 12.56 -12.26 15.46
C SER A 370 11.71 -13.16 16.35
N GLY A 371 10.60 -12.61 16.86
CA GLY A 371 9.72 -13.29 17.80
C GLY A 371 10.24 -13.30 19.24
N SER A 372 11.39 -12.67 19.52
CA SER A 372 11.88 -12.49 20.89
C SER A 372 10.84 -11.83 21.79
N LEU A 373 10.77 -12.35 23.01
CA LEU A 373 9.87 -11.86 24.04
C LEU A 373 10.50 -10.64 24.72
N CYS A 374 9.84 -9.49 24.62
CA CYS A 374 10.18 -8.29 25.38
C CYS A 374 9.31 -8.20 26.63
N GLU A 375 9.93 -8.30 27.81
CA GLU A 375 9.32 -8.03 29.10
C GLU A 375 9.63 -6.60 29.53
N LEU A 376 8.61 -5.76 29.57
CA LEU A 376 8.70 -4.45 30.22
C LEU A 376 8.52 -4.67 31.72
N SER A 377 9.60 -4.58 32.49
CA SER A 377 9.57 -4.67 33.96
C SER A 377 9.28 -3.31 34.55
N HIS A 378 8.17 -3.19 35.26
CA HIS A 378 7.68 -1.94 35.87
C HIS A 378 7.20 -2.24 37.30
N HIS A 379 8.08 -2.03 38.28
CA HIS A 379 7.77 -2.40 39.67
C HIS A 379 6.79 -1.45 40.34
N PHE A 380 6.75 -0.18 39.89
CA PHE A 380 5.89 0.87 40.42
C PHE A 380 4.81 1.33 39.43
N GLY A 381 4.46 0.48 38.46
CA GLY A 381 3.48 0.77 37.41
C GLY A 381 4.11 1.17 36.08
N ILE A 382 3.43 0.82 34.98
CA ILE A 382 3.93 1.01 33.61
C ILE A 382 4.09 2.50 33.25
N GLU A 383 3.33 3.37 33.89
CA GLU A 383 3.39 4.82 33.79
C GLU A 383 4.71 5.40 34.32
N ARG A 384 5.35 4.72 35.29
CA ARG A 384 6.65 5.13 35.86
C ARG A 384 7.83 4.40 35.23
N ILE A 385 7.63 3.68 34.11
CA ILE A 385 8.70 2.85 33.53
C ILE A 385 9.95 3.67 33.20
N TYR A 386 9.84 4.91 32.73
CA TYR A 386 11.00 5.75 32.40
C TYR A 386 11.80 6.20 33.63
N GLU A 387 11.21 6.18 34.82
CA GLU A 387 11.89 6.47 36.09
C GLU A 387 12.48 5.20 36.70
N THR A 388 11.67 4.15 36.75
CA THR A 388 12.04 2.88 37.41
C THR A 388 11.49 1.67 36.66
N GLY A 389 12.40 0.85 36.13
CA GLY A 389 12.08 -0.35 35.38
C GLY A 389 13.23 -0.77 34.46
N VAL A 390 12.92 -1.67 33.53
CA VAL A 390 13.83 -2.06 32.44
C VAL A 390 13.03 -2.77 31.34
N ALA A 391 13.45 -2.64 30.08
CA ALA A 391 13.00 -3.53 29.01
C ALA A 391 13.97 -4.70 28.86
N MET A 392 13.50 -5.94 29.03
CA MET A 392 14.31 -7.15 28.91
C MET A 392 13.85 -7.96 27.71
N ILE A 393 14.76 -8.27 26.81
CA ILE A 393 14.48 -9.01 25.58
C ILE A 393 15.15 -10.37 25.68
N GLY A 394 14.33 -11.41 25.86
CA GLY A 394 14.80 -12.78 25.94
C GLY A 394 15.30 -13.27 24.57
N CYS A 395 16.57 -13.66 24.51
CA CYS A 395 17.18 -14.24 23.31
C CYS A 395 17.25 -15.77 23.42
N VAL A 396 17.73 -16.28 24.55
CA VAL A 396 17.80 -17.72 24.84
C VAL A 396 17.69 -17.96 26.34
N ASN A 397 17.07 -19.07 26.74
CA ASN A 397 17.08 -19.56 28.12
C ASN A 397 17.09 -21.09 28.11
N ARG A 398 18.28 -21.69 28.24
CA ARG A 398 18.55 -23.14 28.29
C ARG A 398 19.46 -23.40 29.50
N GLU A 399 20.56 -24.12 29.34
CA GLU A 399 21.63 -24.24 30.36
C GLU A 399 22.32 -22.89 30.65
N TYR A 400 22.22 -21.95 29.71
CA TYR A 400 22.59 -20.55 29.84
C TYR A 400 21.45 -19.66 29.37
N CYS A 401 21.45 -18.40 29.79
CA CYS A 401 20.49 -17.40 29.38
C CYS A 401 21.23 -16.20 28.76
N LYS A 402 20.67 -15.67 27.67
CA LYS A 402 21.02 -14.35 27.13
C LYS A 402 19.78 -13.49 27.11
N LYS A 403 19.89 -12.28 27.66
CA LYS A 403 18.93 -11.20 27.49
C LYS A 403 19.63 -9.95 27.02
N ILE A 404 18.89 -9.11 26.31
CA ILE A 404 19.29 -7.72 26.04
C ILE A 404 18.46 -6.84 26.96
N LEU A 405 19.13 -6.01 27.75
CA LEU A 405 18.51 -5.05 28.64
C LEU A 405 18.62 -3.66 28.04
N VAL A 406 17.49 -2.96 28.01
CA VAL A 406 17.39 -1.58 27.54
C VAL A 406 16.96 -0.71 28.71
N VAL A 407 17.84 0.22 29.08
CA VAL A 407 17.64 1.20 30.15
C VAL A 407 17.50 2.58 29.52
N PHE A 408 16.38 3.25 29.77
CA PHE A 408 16.12 4.60 29.27
C PHE A 408 16.98 5.65 29.99
N PRO A 409 17.17 6.85 29.39
CA PRO A 409 17.86 7.95 30.05
C PRO A 409 17.19 8.33 31.38
N GLY A 410 17.96 8.37 32.46
CA GLY A 410 17.49 8.66 33.82
C GLY A 410 16.80 7.49 34.53
N GLN A 411 16.63 6.34 33.85
CA GLN A 411 15.94 5.19 34.42
C GLN A 411 16.84 4.43 35.40
N SER A 412 16.21 3.87 36.44
CA SER A 412 16.82 2.97 37.41
C SER A 412 16.08 1.63 37.48
N HIS A 413 16.73 0.59 37.97
CA HIS A 413 16.10 -0.68 38.30
C HIS A 413 16.20 -0.93 39.81
N PRO A 414 15.16 -1.49 40.48
CA PRO A 414 15.24 -1.75 41.92
C PRO A 414 16.35 -2.72 42.33
N MET A 415 16.81 -2.59 43.59
CA MET A 415 17.76 -3.48 44.25
C MET A 415 17.19 -4.91 44.35
N HIS A 416 17.98 -5.88 43.90
CA HIS A 416 17.61 -7.29 43.93
C HIS A 416 18.84 -8.20 43.99
N TYR A 417 18.61 -9.48 44.22
CA TYR A 417 19.65 -10.52 44.16
C TYR A 417 19.07 -11.83 43.64
N HIS A 418 19.97 -12.71 43.23
CA HIS A 418 19.67 -14.05 42.74
C HIS A 418 20.37 -15.11 43.58
N LYS A 419 19.69 -16.21 43.93
CA LYS A 419 20.31 -17.29 44.73
C LYS A 419 20.98 -18.34 43.85
N ARG A 420 20.45 -18.58 42.66
CA ARG A 420 20.94 -19.61 41.73
C ARG A 420 21.63 -19.01 40.50
N LYS A 421 21.13 -17.88 40.02
CA LYS A 421 21.65 -17.22 38.82
C LYS A 421 22.93 -16.45 39.14
N GLU A 422 23.98 -16.71 38.36
CA GLU A 422 25.15 -15.84 38.22
C GLU A 422 25.05 -15.15 36.87
N GLU A 423 25.38 -13.86 36.80
CA GLU A 423 25.20 -13.06 35.60
C GLU A 423 26.41 -12.18 35.31
N THR A 424 26.62 -11.93 34.02
CA THR A 424 27.61 -11.01 33.49
C THR A 424 26.90 -9.99 32.64
N PHE A 425 27.11 -8.71 32.94
CA PHE A 425 26.65 -7.61 32.10
C PHE A 425 27.76 -7.15 31.17
N ILE A 426 27.45 -7.01 29.88
CA ILE A 426 28.37 -6.48 28.87
C ILE A 426 27.71 -5.26 28.23
N VAL A 427 28.32 -4.08 28.38
CA VAL A 427 27.74 -2.83 27.89
C VAL A 427 27.98 -2.69 26.38
N ILE A 428 26.89 -2.59 25.61
CA ILE A 428 26.93 -2.49 24.13
C ILE A 428 26.82 -1.03 23.68
N TYR A 429 26.03 -0.23 24.39
CA TYR A 429 25.79 1.16 24.06
C TYR A 429 25.51 1.98 25.33
N GLY A 430 26.03 3.21 25.36
CA GLY A 430 25.84 4.14 26.48
C GLY A 430 26.67 3.76 27.70
N GLU A 431 26.13 4.09 28.87
CA GLU A 431 26.75 3.90 30.17
C GLU A 431 25.75 3.42 31.22
N VAL A 432 26.21 2.62 32.17
CA VAL A 432 25.39 2.10 33.27
C VAL A 432 26.16 2.22 34.59
N ASP A 433 25.50 2.80 35.59
CA ASP A 433 25.92 2.76 36.99
C ASP A 433 25.35 1.48 37.60
N VAL A 434 26.21 0.57 38.06
CA VAL A 434 25.80 -0.66 38.77
C VAL A 434 26.21 -0.52 40.23
N ASN A 435 25.22 -0.56 41.13
CA ASN A 435 25.46 -0.62 42.56
C ASN A 435 25.53 -2.09 42.97
N MET A 436 26.64 -2.53 43.56
CA MET A 436 26.81 -3.86 44.14
C MET A 436 27.19 -3.74 45.61
N ASP A 437 26.34 -4.25 46.50
CA ASP A 437 26.47 -4.18 47.96
C ASP A 437 26.82 -2.78 48.50
N GLY A 438 26.21 -1.74 47.91
CA GLY A 438 26.36 -0.34 48.34
C GLY A 438 27.46 0.43 47.62
N ASN A 439 28.29 -0.23 46.80
CA ASN A 439 29.35 0.41 46.02
C ASN A 439 28.88 0.63 44.58
N ILE A 440 28.98 1.87 44.08
CA ILE A 440 28.57 2.24 42.72
C ILE A 440 29.77 2.20 41.78
N TYR A 441 29.64 1.43 40.71
CA TYR A 441 30.62 1.31 39.64
C TYR A 441 30.00 1.82 38.33
N ASN A 442 30.74 2.64 37.60
CA ASN A 442 30.29 3.20 36.33
C ASN A 442 30.96 2.46 35.16
N TYR A 443 30.15 1.87 34.29
CA TYR A 443 30.60 1.06 33.15
C TYR A 443 30.16 1.69 31.83
N HIS A 444 31.02 1.60 30.82
CA HIS A 444 30.82 2.14 29.48
C HIS A 444 30.84 1.03 28.45
N ARG A 445 30.44 1.36 27.21
CA ARG A 445 30.54 0.47 26.05
C ARG A 445 31.88 -0.29 26.01
N GLY A 446 31.79 -1.62 25.98
CA GLY A 446 32.94 -2.54 25.95
C GLY A 446 33.32 -3.10 27.33
N ASP A 447 32.88 -2.47 28.42
CA ASP A 447 33.13 -2.97 29.76
C ASP A 447 32.21 -4.17 30.10
N ALA A 448 32.70 -5.02 30.99
CA ALA A 448 31.96 -6.16 31.51
C ALA A 448 32.04 -6.23 33.05
N VAL A 449 30.95 -6.66 33.68
CA VAL A 449 30.88 -6.87 35.13
C VAL A 449 30.19 -8.19 35.44
N VAL A 450 30.78 -8.97 36.34
CA VAL A 450 30.19 -10.21 36.86
C VAL A 450 29.49 -9.88 38.18
N VAL A 451 28.23 -10.29 38.28
CA VAL A 451 27.45 -10.25 39.51
C VAL A 451 27.31 -11.69 40.01
N GLU A 452 28.03 -11.98 41.09
CA GLU A 452 28.03 -13.31 41.71
C GLU A 452 26.69 -13.62 42.40
N ARG A 453 26.44 -14.90 42.62
CA ARG A 453 25.23 -15.36 43.33
C ARG A 453 25.15 -14.73 44.72
N GLY A 454 23.98 -14.24 45.07
CA GLY A 454 23.69 -13.63 46.37
C GLY A 454 24.11 -12.17 46.51
N VAL A 455 24.89 -11.62 45.56
CA VAL A 455 25.27 -10.20 45.56
C VAL A 455 24.04 -9.35 45.28
N LYS A 456 23.75 -8.39 46.17
CA LYS A 456 22.68 -7.44 45.95
C LYS A 456 23.13 -6.39 44.95
N HIS A 457 22.31 -6.17 43.93
CA HIS A 457 22.63 -5.20 42.91
C HIS A 457 21.41 -4.44 42.37
N CYS A 458 21.68 -3.24 41.89
CA CYS A 458 20.79 -2.46 41.03
C CYS A 458 21.58 -1.73 39.96
N PHE A 459 20.88 -1.19 38.97
CA PHE A 459 21.52 -0.41 37.91
C PHE A 459 20.70 0.81 37.52
N SER A 460 21.37 1.84 37.03
CA SER A 460 20.75 3.04 36.46
C SER A 460 21.59 3.59 35.30
N SER A 461 21.00 4.45 34.48
CA SER A 461 21.71 5.11 33.39
C SER A 461 21.28 6.56 33.29
N LYS A 462 22.23 7.48 33.03
CA LYS A 462 21.91 8.91 32.90
C LYS A 462 21.50 9.25 31.47
N THR A 463 22.16 8.68 30.48
CA THR A 463 21.96 8.95 29.06
C THR A 463 21.25 7.82 28.31
N GLY A 464 21.00 6.71 28.98
CA GLY A 464 20.38 5.51 28.43
C GLY A 464 21.44 4.49 28.01
N CYS A 465 21.12 3.21 28.17
CA CYS A 465 22.05 2.11 28.00
C CYS A 465 21.39 0.91 27.34
N VAL A 466 22.18 0.19 26.54
CA VAL A 466 21.85 -1.17 26.09
C VAL A 466 23.01 -2.07 26.49
N PHE A 467 22.70 -3.13 27.23
CA PHE A 467 23.69 -4.12 27.65
C PHE A 467 23.13 -5.54 27.59
N GLU A 468 24.01 -6.51 27.40
CA GLU A 468 23.67 -7.93 27.42
C GLU A 468 23.79 -8.47 28.83
N GLU A 469 22.81 -9.25 29.28
CA GLU A 469 22.94 -10.17 30.42
C GLU A 469 23.23 -11.56 29.84
N ILE A 470 24.43 -12.06 30.11
CA ILE A 470 24.79 -13.46 29.91
C ILE A 470 24.82 -14.11 31.28
N SER A 471 23.98 -15.12 31.49
CA SER A 471 23.85 -15.74 32.81
C SER A 471 23.73 -17.26 32.72
N THR A 472 23.83 -17.92 33.86
CA THR A 472 23.27 -19.27 34.00
C THR A 472 21.75 -19.25 33.76
N THR A 473 21.11 -20.41 33.63
CA THR A 473 19.65 -20.53 33.43
C THR A 473 18.83 -19.57 34.28
N HIS A 474 17.88 -18.86 33.67
CA HIS A 474 16.94 -18.00 34.37
C HIS A 474 15.74 -18.81 34.87
N TYR A 475 15.45 -18.73 36.17
CA TYR A 475 14.28 -19.29 36.83
C TYR A 475 13.34 -18.17 37.30
N LYS A 476 12.03 -18.36 37.11
CA LYS A 476 11.00 -17.33 37.41
C LYS A 476 10.96 -16.94 38.89
N ASP A 477 11.36 -17.84 39.78
CA ASP A 477 11.30 -17.71 41.25
C ASP A 477 12.64 -17.30 41.89
N ASP A 478 13.67 -17.01 41.10
CA ASP A 478 15.03 -16.74 41.61
C ASP A 478 15.37 -15.24 41.72
N SER A 479 14.39 -14.34 41.60
CA SER A 479 14.61 -12.88 41.73
C SER A 479 14.02 -12.37 43.04
N PHE A 480 14.88 -12.02 43.99
CA PHE A 480 14.49 -11.56 45.32
C PHE A 480 14.74 -10.06 45.42
N TYR A 481 13.68 -9.30 45.68
CA TYR A 481 13.73 -7.85 45.83
C TYR A 481 13.68 -7.49 47.31
N GLU A 482 14.37 -6.42 47.70
CA GLU A 482 14.11 -5.81 49.01
C GLU A 482 12.66 -5.32 49.04
N SER A 483 11.92 -5.72 50.07
CA SER A 483 10.47 -5.51 50.15
C SER A 483 10.12 -4.02 50.15
N ASP A 484 9.39 -3.59 49.12
CA ASP A 484 8.76 -2.27 49.05
C ASP A 484 7.24 -2.48 49.00
N GLU A 485 6.51 -1.88 49.96
CA GLU A 485 5.06 -1.98 50.06
C GLU A 485 4.32 -1.44 48.82
N ASN A 486 5.01 -0.69 47.95
CA ASN A 486 4.41 -0.01 46.80
C ASN A 486 4.53 -0.78 45.47
N PHE A 487 5.04 -2.02 45.46
CA PHE A 487 5.13 -2.78 44.22
C PHE A 487 3.75 -3.14 43.64
N VAL A 488 3.54 -2.86 42.35
CA VAL A 488 2.31 -3.22 41.65
C VAL A 488 2.28 -4.70 41.30
N THR A 489 1.10 -5.27 41.11
CA THR A 489 0.92 -6.62 40.55
C THR A 489 -0.05 -6.58 39.36
N PRO A 490 0.35 -7.05 38.16
CA PRO A 490 1.64 -7.65 37.79
C PRO A 490 2.75 -6.60 37.58
N ARG A 491 4.00 -6.99 37.87
CA ARG A 491 5.22 -6.16 37.69
C ARG A 491 5.81 -6.18 36.27
N LYS A 492 5.19 -6.94 35.36
CA LYS A 492 5.72 -7.16 34.01
C LYS A 492 4.61 -7.07 32.97
N THR A 493 4.91 -6.40 31.87
CA THR A 493 4.06 -6.38 30.68
C THR A 493 4.81 -7.00 29.51
N THR A 494 4.24 -8.05 28.94
CA THR A 494 4.87 -8.80 27.84
C THR A 494 4.43 -8.30 26.47
N VAL A 495 5.41 -8.05 25.61
CA VAL A 495 5.27 -7.65 24.21
C VAL A 495 6.14 -8.57 23.34
N TYR A 496 5.69 -8.88 22.12
CA TYR A 496 6.48 -9.63 21.15
C TYR A 496 7.11 -8.66 20.16
N ILE A 497 8.42 -8.81 19.91
CA ILE A 497 9.09 -8.08 18.84
C ILE A 497 8.77 -8.77 17.51
N THR A 498 8.20 -8.01 16.57
CA THR A 498 7.75 -8.54 15.28
C THR A 498 8.75 -8.25 14.16
N ASP A 499 8.70 -9.02 13.07
CA ASP A 499 9.51 -8.77 11.87
C ASP A 499 9.32 -7.34 11.31
N VAL A 500 8.11 -6.80 11.40
CA VAL A 500 7.81 -5.44 10.93
C VAL A 500 8.58 -4.41 11.76
N MET A 501 8.56 -4.55 13.09
CA MET A 501 9.29 -3.64 13.99
C MET A 501 10.80 -3.69 13.74
N LEU A 502 11.34 -4.87 13.40
CA LEU A 502 12.75 -5.04 13.07
C LEU A 502 13.09 -4.40 11.71
N ARG A 503 12.24 -4.57 10.68
CA ARG A 503 12.48 -3.93 9.37
C ARG A 503 12.42 -2.40 9.42
N GLU A 504 11.53 -1.84 10.24
CA GLU A 504 11.50 -0.40 10.52
C GLU A 504 12.78 0.11 11.21
N MET A 505 13.61 -0.78 11.78
CA MET A 505 14.94 -0.40 12.27
C MET A 505 15.97 -0.28 11.15
N ASP A 506 15.84 -1.03 10.06
CA ASP A 506 16.79 -1.06 8.95
C ASP A 506 16.55 0.05 7.90
N GLU A 507 15.32 0.56 7.81
CA GLU A 507 14.93 1.77 7.05
C GLU A 507 15.33 3.05 7.78
#